data_AF-A0A4Z0MHT1-F1
#
_entry.id   AF-A0A4Z0MHT1-F1
#
_cell.length_a   1.000
_cell.length_b   1.000
_cell.length_c   1.000
_cell.angle_alpha   90.00
_cell.angle_beta   90.00
_cell.angle_gamma   90.00
#
_symmetry.space_group_name_H-M   'P 1'
#
loop_
_entity.id
_entity.type
_entity.pdbx_description
1 polymer ?
#
loop_
_entity_poly.entity_id
_entity_poly.type
_entity_poly.pdbx_seq_one_letter_code
_entity_poly.pdbx_strand_id
1 'polypeptide(L)'
;MTHKKKWLTFAPAGLVVVGFGTCLVQWAADKKRNKAPTSEWVAAGTAALVVFNAGLSLFGRGVSEGVLYELKEKPQEMDFYNVPRM
;
A
#
# COMPACT_ATOMS: atom_id res chain seq x y z
N MET A 1 -12.21 22.51 -1.69
CA MET A 1 -10.90 22.05 -1.17
C MET A 1 -10.65 20.63 -1.66
N THR A 2 -9.82 20.53 -2.70
CA THR A 2 -9.31 19.36 -3.45
C THR A 2 -9.66 17.93 -2.96
N HIS A 3 -10.58 17.27 -3.68
CA HIS A 3 -10.75 15.79 -3.64
C HIS A 3 -9.50 15.05 -4.16
N LYS A 4 -8.61 15.75 -4.89
CA LYS A 4 -7.38 15.19 -5.47
C LYS A 4 -6.31 14.79 -4.43
N LYS A 5 -6.36 15.31 -3.19
CA LYS A 5 -5.35 15.00 -2.14
C LYS A 5 -5.65 13.78 -1.28
N LYS A 6 -6.91 13.45 -1.02
CA LYS A 6 -7.26 12.34 -0.11
C LYS A 6 -6.70 11.01 -0.62
N TRP A 7 -6.71 10.83 -1.93
CA TRP A 7 -6.31 9.61 -2.60
C TRP A 7 -4.78 9.42 -2.64
N LEU A 8 -4.06 10.49 -2.92
CA LEU A 8 -2.59 10.53 -2.87
C LEU A 8 -2.01 10.29 -1.46
N THR A 9 -2.83 10.30 -0.41
CA THR A 9 -2.38 10.08 0.98
C THR A 9 -2.45 8.60 1.37
N PHE A 10 -3.32 7.80 0.74
CA PHE A 10 -3.46 6.37 1.06
C PHE A 10 -2.29 5.53 0.59
N ALA A 11 -1.71 5.84 -0.57
CA ALA A 11 -0.50 5.17 -1.05
C ALA A 11 0.72 5.37 -0.11
N PRO A 12 1.13 6.60 0.25
CA PRO A 12 2.24 6.78 1.20
C PRO A 12 1.89 6.29 2.61
N ALA A 13 0.64 6.42 3.06
CA ALA A 13 0.22 5.86 4.35
C ALA A 13 0.35 4.33 4.40
N GLY A 14 -0.08 3.62 3.34
CA GLY A 14 0.11 2.18 3.20
C GLY A 14 1.60 1.80 3.19
N LEU A 15 2.43 2.56 2.48
CA LEU A 15 3.88 2.33 2.44
C LEU A 15 4.55 2.52 3.82
N VAL A 16 4.09 3.51 4.60
CA VAL A 16 4.56 3.73 5.98
C VAL A 16 4.15 2.56 6.89
N VAL A 17 2.92 2.05 6.77
CA VAL A 17 2.47 0.86 7.53
C VAL A 17 3.27 -0.39 7.16
N VAL A 18 3.59 -0.56 5.87
CA VAL A 18 4.46 -1.64 5.39
C VAL A 18 5.86 -1.51 6.01
N GLY A 19 6.46 -0.32 5.98
CA GLY A 19 7.76 -0.06 6.62
C GLY A 19 7.76 -0.34 8.12
N PHE A 20 6.70 0.06 8.82
CA PHE A 20 6.50 -0.24 10.23
C PHE A 20 6.38 -1.75 10.51
N GLY A 21 5.64 -2.48 9.66
CA GLY A 21 5.57 -3.95 9.70
C GLY A 21 6.95 -4.60 9.56
N THR A 22 7.78 -4.12 8.62
CA THR A 22 9.15 -4.62 8.42
C THR A 22 10.04 -4.39 9.64
N CYS A 23 9.93 -3.23 10.31
CA CYS A 23 10.63 -2.97 11.56
C CYS A 23 10.19 -3.91 12.69
N LEU A 24 8.88 -4.22 12.80
CA LEU A 24 8.37 -5.18 13.77
C LEU A 24 8.87 -6.61 13.50
N VAL A 25 8.97 -7.01 12.23
CA VAL A 25 9.57 -8.31 11.85
C VAL A 25 11.04 -8.37 12.27
N GLN A 26 11.81 -7.31 12.03
CA GLN A 26 13.21 -7.24 12.45
C GLN A 26 13.35 -7.27 13.98
N TRP A 27 12.47 -6.59 14.70
CA TRP A 27 12.43 -6.61 16.16
C TRP A 27 12.09 -8.01 16.71
N ALA A 28 11.17 -8.74 16.08
CA ALA A 28 10.89 -10.13 16.42
C ALA A 28 12.09 -11.05 16.15
N ALA A 29 12.83 -10.82 15.06
CA ALA A 29 14.06 -11.56 14.75
C ALA A 29 15.19 -11.26 15.75
N ASP A 30 15.30 -10.02 16.23
CA ASP A 30 16.25 -9.65 17.28
C ASP A 30 15.89 -10.30 18.63
N LYS A 31 14.60 -10.34 18.97
CA LYS A 31 14.07 -11.07 20.13
C LYS A 31 14.41 -12.57 20.07
N LYS A 32 14.33 -13.19 18.88
CA LYS A 32 14.81 -14.57 18.65
C LYS A 32 16.31 -14.71 18.90
N ARG A 33 17.13 -13.74 18.49
CA ARG A 33 18.60 -13.76 18.74
C ARG A 33 18.94 -13.66 20.23
N ASN A 34 18.15 -12.92 21.00
CA ASN A 34 18.34 -12.73 22.44
C ASN A 34 17.86 -13.91 23.32
N LYS A 35 17.69 -15.12 22.76
CA LYS A 35 17.19 -16.34 23.45
C LYS A 35 15.82 -16.18 24.13
N ALA A 36 14.98 -15.25 23.67
CA ALA A 36 13.61 -15.13 24.15
C ALA A 36 12.79 -16.40 23.81
N PRO A 37 11.76 -16.74 24.60
CA PRO A 37 10.95 -17.94 24.39
C PRO A 37 10.33 -17.97 22.99
N THR A 38 10.26 -19.18 22.42
CA THR A 38 9.87 -19.38 21.02
C THR A 38 8.47 -18.85 20.71
N SER A 39 7.56 -18.97 21.67
CA SER A 39 6.19 -18.47 21.55
C SER A 39 6.13 -16.94 21.41
N GLU A 40 7.02 -16.20 22.06
CA GLU A 40 6.95 -14.75 22.12
C GLU A 40 7.47 -14.09 20.85
N TRP A 41 8.57 -14.58 20.29
CA TRP A 41 9.08 -14.07 19.00
C TRP A 41 8.21 -14.52 17.83
N VAL A 42 7.62 -15.71 17.89
CA VAL A 42 6.67 -16.18 16.87
C VAL A 42 5.39 -15.34 16.93
N ALA A 43 4.80 -15.13 18.10
CA ALA A 43 3.61 -14.29 18.24
C ALA A 43 3.86 -12.83 17.78
N ALA A 44 5.02 -12.25 18.15
CA ALA A 44 5.42 -10.93 17.69
C ALA A 44 5.62 -10.89 16.16
N GLY A 45 6.23 -11.93 15.58
CA GLY A 45 6.40 -12.07 14.14
C GLY A 45 5.06 -12.23 13.40
N THR A 46 4.12 -13.01 13.93
CA THR A 46 2.77 -13.16 13.37
C THR A 46 2.00 -11.84 13.43
N ALA A 47 2.07 -11.12 14.54
CA ALA A 47 1.47 -9.79 14.65
C ALA A 47 2.10 -8.81 13.63
N ALA A 48 3.42 -8.85 13.46
CA ALA A 48 4.13 -8.05 12.46
C ALA A 48 3.68 -8.38 11.02
N LEU A 49 3.52 -9.67 10.70
CA LEU A 49 3.01 -10.13 9.40
C LEU A 49 1.57 -9.67 9.15
N VAL A 50 0.71 -9.68 10.16
CA VAL A 50 -0.66 -9.16 10.06
C VAL A 50 -0.65 -7.67 9.73
N VAL A 51 0.15 -6.88 10.44
CA VAL A 51 0.28 -5.43 10.19
C VAL A 51 0.86 -5.16 8.81
N PHE A 52 1.88 -5.91 8.40
CA PHE A 52 2.49 -5.82 7.07
C PHE A 52 1.48 -6.13 5.96
N ASN A 53 0.70 -7.22 6.11
CA ASN A 53 -0.31 -7.62 5.13
C ASN A 53 -1.49 -6.62 5.07
N ALA A 54 -1.89 -6.08 6.21
CA ALA A 54 -2.87 -5.00 6.27
C ALA A 54 -2.38 -3.73 5.56
N GLY A 55 -1.11 -3.35 5.76
CA GLY A 55 -0.46 -2.23 5.07
C GLY A 55 -0.44 -2.42 3.55
N LEU A 56 -0.11 -3.62 3.08
CA LEU A 56 -0.16 -3.99 1.66
C LEU A 56 -1.57 -3.88 1.06
N SER A 57 -2.60 -4.32 1.82
CA SER A 57 -3.99 -4.24 1.38
C SER A 57 -4.47 -2.78 1.26
N LEU A 58 -4.10 -1.93 2.22
CA LEU A 58 -4.37 -0.49 2.20
C LEU A 58 -3.62 0.21 1.06
N PHE A 59 -2.35 -0.15 0.86
CA PHE A 59 -1.54 0.35 -0.25
C PHE A 59 -2.15 0.00 -1.61
N GLY A 60 -2.48 -1.29 -1.83
CA GLY A 60 -3.07 -1.75 -3.08
C GLY A 60 -4.38 -1.03 -3.40
N ARG A 61 -5.28 -0.93 -2.42
CA ARG A 61 -6.51 -0.15 -2.56
C ARG A 61 -6.24 1.30 -2.88
N GLY A 62 -5.21 1.91 -2.27
CA GLY A 62 -4.75 3.28 -2.46
C GLY A 62 -3.90 3.54 -3.70
N VAL A 63 -3.58 2.51 -4.50
CA VAL A 63 -3.00 2.64 -5.85
C VAL A 63 -4.09 2.43 -6.89
N SER A 64 -4.96 1.43 -6.71
CA SER A 64 -5.97 1.04 -7.69
C SER A 64 -6.98 2.13 -8.06
N GLU A 65 -7.61 2.83 -7.11
CA GLU A 65 -8.53 3.94 -7.44
C GLU A 65 -7.81 5.19 -7.99
N GLY A 66 -6.48 5.23 -8.00
CA GLY A 66 -5.64 6.37 -8.41
C GLY A 66 -5.24 6.21 -9.85
N VAL A 67 -4.81 5.00 -10.20
CA VAL A 67 -4.80 4.51 -11.59
C VAL A 67 -6.21 4.57 -12.17
N LEU A 68 -7.20 4.09 -11.41
CA LEU A 68 -8.65 4.34 -11.52
C LEU A 68 -8.98 5.72 -12.09
N TYR A 69 -8.59 6.70 -11.29
CA TYR A 69 -8.86 8.10 -11.51
C TYR A 69 -8.11 8.65 -12.74
N GLU A 70 -6.82 8.34 -12.91
CA GLU A 70 -6.06 8.78 -14.09
C GLU A 70 -6.63 8.23 -15.40
N LEU A 71 -7.02 6.96 -15.42
CA LEU A 71 -7.67 6.34 -16.58
C LEU A 71 -9.03 6.97 -16.90
N LYS A 72 -9.76 7.44 -15.88
CA LYS A 72 -11.04 8.16 -16.03
C LYS A 72 -10.89 9.65 -16.34
N GLU A 73 -9.74 10.27 -16.05
CA GLU A 73 -9.43 11.65 -16.45
C GLU A 73 -8.89 11.69 -17.89
N LYS A 74 -8.31 10.59 -18.39
CA LYS A 74 -7.80 10.43 -19.78
C LYS A 74 -8.76 9.95 -20.90
N PRO A 75 -10.09 9.71 -20.74
CA PRO A 75 -10.95 9.25 -21.83
C PRO A 75 -11.62 10.39 -22.63
N GLN A 76 -11.21 11.66 -22.45
CA GLN A 76 -11.85 12.80 -23.14
C GLN A 76 -10.88 13.77 -23.84
N GLU A 77 -9.64 13.38 -24.11
CA GLU A 77 -8.99 13.84 -25.35
C GLU A 77 -9.48 12.90 -26.45
N MET A 78 -10.78 12.99 -26.71
CA MET A 78 -11.44 12.37 -27.84
C MET A 78 -10.72 12.89 -29.07
N ASP A 79 -10.01 11.99 -29.74
CA ASP A 79 -9.46 12.13 -31.06
C ASP A 79 -10.61 12.30 -32.08
N PHE A 80 -11.27 13.47 -32.02
CA PHE A 80 -12.23 13.91 -33.04
C PHE A 80 -11.55 14.24 -34.37
N TYR A 81 -10.21 14.14 -34.47
CA TYR A 81 -9.44 14.45 -35.67
C TYR A 81 -9.08 13.22 -36.52
N ASN A 82 -9.21 12.00 -36.00
CA ASN A 82 -8.87 10.77 -36.72
C ASN A 82 -10.09 9.96 -37.21
N VAL A 83 -11.20 10.61 -37.54
CA VAL A 83 -12.26 9.96 -38.33
C VAL A 83 -11.83 9.94 -39.81
N PRO A 84 -11.61 8.76 -40.43
CA PRO A 84 -11.39 8.69 -41.86
C PRO A 84 -12.66 9.18 -42.55
N ARG A 85 -12.56 10.35 -43.18
CA ARG A 85 -13.61 10.97 -43.98
C ARG A 85 -13.85 10.07 -45.19
N MET A 86 -14.85 9.19 -45.10
CA MET A 86 -15.42 8.48 -46.26
C MET A 86 -16.16 9.46 -47.16
#